data_AF-A0A7S8IGT7-F1
#
_entry.id   AF-A0A7S8IGT7-F1
#
_cell.length_a   1.000
_cell.length_b   1.000
_cell.length_c   1.000
_cell.angle_alpha   90.00
_cell.angle_beta   90.00
_cell.angle_gamma   90.00
#
_symmetry.space_group_name_H-M   'P 1'
#
loop_
_entity.id
_entity.type
_entity.pdbx_description
1 polymer ?
#
loop_
_entity_poly.entity_id
_entity_poly.type
_entity_poly.pdbx_seq_one_letter_code
_entity_poly.pdbx_strand_id
1 'polypeptide(L)'
;MKYDDHLDMAQLRRYAQSMNGRARKLRVSGTLSAALLRDRIYESGGRCEWCHTNLLQQEFELDHIVNLARGGSNIASNIVVSCPDCNRRKSSRHVASFALETLARTGIETTLIQRVLTHFNVQGRVQRHFFEDAEASFEPFVLTNDEPEGDTPTDEPHPGEVPPYRW
;
A
#
# COMPACT_ATOMS: atom_id res chain seq x y z
N MET A 1 -20.92 0.46 8.09
CA MET A 1 -22.17 -0.18 7.64
C MET A 1 -22.10 -1.65 8.00
N LYS A 2 -23.24 -2.34 8.17
CA LYS A 2 -23.23 -3.80 8.35
C LYS A 2 -23.46 -4.47 7.00
N TYR A 3 -22.73 -5.56 6.74
CA TYR A 3 -22.95 -6.33 5.51
C TYR A 3 -24.21 -7.17 5.68
N ASP A 4 -25.20 -6.89 4.85
CA ASP A 4 -26.49 -7.55 4.81
C ASP A 4 -26.89 -7.77 3.34
N ASP A 5 -27.73 -8.77 3.07
CA ASP A 5 -28.20 -9.12 1.73
C ASP A 5 -29.01 -7.96 1.11
N HIS A 6 -29.67 -7.17 1.96
CA HIS A 6 -30.43 -5.99 1.60
C HIS A 6 -29.75 -4.70 2.07
N LEU A 7 -28.97 -4.07 1.18
CA LEU A 7 -28.33 -2.80 1.46
C LEU A 7 -29.35 -1.64 1.44
N ASP A 8 -29.36 -0.82 2.50
CA ASP A 8 -30.19 0.38 2.56
C ASP A 8 -29.67 1.46 1.59
N MET A 9 -30.41 1.66 0.49
CA MET A 9 -30.09 2.67 -0.52
C MET A 9 -30.15 4.10 0.04
N ALA A 10 -30.96 4.40 1.06
CA ALA A 10 -30.96 5.71 1.69
C ALA A 10 -29.65 5.96 2.47
N GLN A 11 -29.17 4.96 3.22
CA GLN A 11 -27.86 5.01 3.86
C GLN A 11 -26.74 5.19 2.82
N LEU A 12 -26.73 4.42 1.74
CA LEU A 12 -25.72 4.54 0.68
C LEU A 12 -25.73 5.92 -0.01
N ARG A 13 -26.91 6.53 -0.21
CA ARG A 13 -27.01 7.91 -0.71
C ARG A 13 -26.32 8.91 0.22
N ARG A 14 -26.52 8.79 1.53
CA ARG A 14 -25.83 9.64 2.52
C ARG A 14 -24.32 9.45 2.49
N TYR A 15 -23.84 8.21 2.38
CA TYR A 15 -22.41 7.91 2.24
C TYR A 15 -21.82 8.55 0.97
N ALA A 16 -22.47 8.36 -0.18
CA ALA A 16 -22.04 8.95 -1.44
C ALA A 16 -21.99 10.49 -1.36
N GLN A 17 -23.01 11.12 -0.78
CA GLN A 17 -23.04 12.58 -0.55
C GLN A 17 -21.87 13.05 0.30
N SER A 18 -21.56 12.35 1.39
CA SER A 18 -20.41 12.66 2.25
C SER A 18 -19.08 12.56 1.50
N MET A 19 -18.87 11.47 0.73
CA MET A 19 -17.66 11.27 -0.08
C MET A 19 -17.52 12.36 -1.16
N ASN A 20 -18.61 12.67 -1.86
CA ASN A 20 -18.65 13.73 -2.88
C ASN A 20 -18.41 15.12 -2.26
N GLY A 21 -18.91 15.37 -1.04
CA GLY A 21 -18.65 16.60 -0.29
C GLY A 21 -17.17 16.77 0.04
N ARG A 22 -16.51 15.70 0.52
CA ARG A 22 -15.06 15.70 0.76
C ARG A 22 -14.26 15.93 -0.52
N ALA A 23 -14.61 15.26 -1.61
CA ALA A 23 -13.96 15.43 -2.91
C ALA A 23 -14.09 16.87 -3.44
N ARG A 24 -15.28 17.47 -3.33
CA ARG A 24 -15.53 18.87 -3.72
C ARG A 24 -14.68 19.85 -2.93
N LYS A 25 -14.56 19.67 -1.61
CA LYS A 25 -13.72 20.52 -0.75
C LYS A 25 -12.25 20.48 -1.16
N LEU A 26 -11.77 19.32 -1.61
CA LEU A 26 -10.40 19.12 -2.09
C LEU A 26 -10.24 19.38 -3.60
N ARG A 27 -11.29 19.84 -4.30
CA ARG A 27 -11.30 20.06 -5.76
C ARG A 27 -10.88 18.83 -6.58
N VAL A 28 -11.17 17.65 -6.07
CA VAL A 28 -10.90 16.37 -6.75
C VAL A 28 -12.06 16.04 -7.71
N SER A 29 -11.73 15.55 -8.90
CA SER A 29 -12.70 15.12 -9.90
C SER A 29 -13.33 13.77 -9.56
N GLY A 30 -14.56 13.56 -10.04
CA GLY A 30 -15.32 12.32 -9.88
C GLY A 30 -16.52 12.47 -8.93
N THR A 31 -17.58 11.73 -9.24
CA THR A 31 -18.81 11.69 -8.44
C THR A 31 -19.23 10.24 -8.25
N LEU A 32 -19.52 9.89 -7.00
CA LEU A 32 -20.02 8.58 -6.62
C LEU A 32 -21.54 8.64 -6.50
N SER A 33 -22.22 7.61 -7.02
CA SER A 33 -23.66 7.40 -6.83
C SER A 33 -23.88 6.25 -5.86
N ALA A 34 -25.06 6.20 -5.22
CA ALA A 34 -25.40 5.08 -4.34
C ALA A 34 -25.40 3.73 -5.07
N ALA A 35 -25.78 3.72 -6.36
CA ALA A 35 -25.74 2.52 -7.19
C ALA A 35 -24.30 2.03 -7.39
N LEU A 36 -23.35 2.93 -7.70
CA LEU A 36 -21.94 2.55 -7.82
C LEU A 36 -21.36 1.98 -6.52
N LEU A 37 -21.73 2.58 -5.36
CA LEU A 37 -21.28 2.06 -4.07
C LEU A 37 -21.86 0.68 -3.79
N ARG A 38 -23.14 0.46 -4.09
CA ARG A 38 -23.81 -0.83 -3.96
C ARG A 38 -23.12 -1.89 -4.82
N ASP A 39 -22.83 -1.57 -6.08
CA ASP A 39 -22.20 -2.50 -7.02
C ASP A 39 -20.80 -2.89 -6.52
N ARG A 40 -20.02 -1.94 -6.00
CA ARG A 40 -18.73 -2.23 -5.33
C ARG A 40 -18.86 -3.13 -4.10
N ILE A 41 -19.93 -2.97 -3.30
CA ILE A 41 -20.18 -3.83 -2.13
C ILE A 41 -20.51 -5.26 -2.54
N TYR A 42 -21.24 -5.45 -3.64
CA TYR A 42 -21.53 -6.78 -4.15
C TYR A 42 -20.31 -7.41 -4.82
N GLU A 43 -19.52 -6.64 -5.58
CA GLU A 43 -18.28 -7.11 -6.22
C GLU A 43 -17.23 -7.61 -5.21
N SER A 44 -17.22 -7.09 -3.98
CA SER A 44 -16.31 -7.58 -2.94
C SER A 44 -16.65 -8.98 -2.43
N GLY A 45 -17.85 -9.48 -2.71
CA GLY A 45 -18.32 -10.80 -2.28
C GLY A 45 -18.32 -10.98 -0.76
N GLY A 46 -18.55 -9.90 0.00
CA GLY A 46 -18.60 -9.96 1.46
C GLY A 46 -17.23 -10.16 2.12
N ARG A 47 -16.14 -9.81 1.44
CA ARG A 47 -14.79 -9.89 1.99
C ARG A 47 -14.10 -8.54 1.96
N CYS A 48 -13.23 -8.30 2.93
CA CYS A 48 -12.33 -7.16 2.92
C CYS A 48 -11.37 -7.29 1.74
N GLU A 49 -11.31 -6.30 0.86
CA GLU A 49 -10.45 -6.36 -0.33
C GLU A 49 -8.95 -6.29 0.02
N TRP A 50 -8.61 -5.87 1.24
CA TRP A 50 -7.23 -5.83 1.73
C TRP A 50 -6.75 -7.14 2.34
N CYS A 51 -7.49 -7.70 3.31
CA CYS A 51 -7.04 -8.84 4.10
C CYS A 51 -7.89 -10.11 3.90
N HIS A 52 -8.89 -10.07 3.02
CA HIS A 52 -9.84 -11.16 2.75
C HIS A 52 -10.66 -11.66 3.95
N THR A 53 -10.61 -10.97 5.10
CA THR A 53 -11.48 -11.27 6.24
C THR A 53 -12.95 -11.21 5.83
N ASN A 54 -13.74 -12.16 6.33
CA ASN A 54 -15.17 -12.23 6.11
C ASN A 54 -15.87 -11.02 6.76
N LEU A 55 -16.68 -10.32 5.98
CA LEU A 55 -17.44 -9.14 6.41
C LEU A 55 -18.93 -9.43 6.59
N LEU A 56 -19.41 -10.64 6.28
CA LEU A 56 -20.81 -11.04 6.47
C LEU A 56 -21.21 -10.83 7.93
N GLN A 57 -22.29 -10.09 8.16
CA GLN A 57 -22.79 -9.73 9.50
C GLN A 57 -21.80 -8.89 10.35
N GLN A 58 -20.68 -8.45 9.76
CA GLN A 58 -19.70 -7.59 10.40
C GLN A 58 -19.83 -6.15 9.88
N GLU A 59 -19.21 -5.23 10.60
CA GLU A 59 -19.07 -3.87 10.15
C GLU A 59 -18.01 -3.75 9.06
N PHE A 60 -18.29 -2.93 8.06
CA PHE A 60 -17.37 -2.58 6.99
C PHE A 60 -17.50 -1.10 6.62
N GLU A 61 -16.49 -0.61 5.93
CA GLU A 61 -16.38 0.77 5.48
C GLU A 61 -16.00 0.82 4.01
N LEU A 62 -16.42 1.90 3.34
CA LEU A 62 -16.00 2.21 1.98
C LEU A 62 -14.84 3.19 2.04
N ASP A 63 -13.69 2.77 1.52
CA ASP A 63 -12.44 3.52 1.59
C ASP A 63 -11.93 3.86 0.19
N HIS A 64 -11.21 4.98 0.08
CA HIS A 64 -10.50 5.38 -1.12
C HIS A 64 -9.14 4.67 -1.15
N ILE A 65 -8.85 3.85 -2.16
CA ILE A 65 -7.58 3.11 -2.31
C ILE A 65 -6.40 4.09 -2.20
N VAL A 66 -6.43 5.13 -3.04
CA VAL A 66 -5.58 6.31 -2.90
C VAL A 66 -6.41 7.40 -2.23
N ASN A 67 -5.94 7.88 -1.08
CA ASN A 67 -6.62 8.94 -0.34
C ASN A 67 -6.76 10.22 -1.18
N LEU A 68 -7.91 10.91 -1.07
CA LEU A 68 -8.18 12.15 -1.81
C LEU A 68 -7.08 13.22 -1.61
N ALA A 69 -6.59 13.36 -0.38
CA ALA A 69 -5.52 14.32 -0.03
C ALA A 69 -4.16 13.98 -0.65
N ARG A 70 -3.97 12.74 -1.16
CA ARG A 70 -2.75 12.29 -1.84
C ARG A 70 -2.95 12.16 -3.36
N GLY A 71 -3.94 12.86 -3.91
CA GLY A 71 -4.23 12.86 -5.35
C GLY A 71 -5.13 11.73 -5.83
N GLY A 72 -5.75 10.96 -4.93
CA GLY A 72 -6.74 9.95 -5.32
C GLY A 72 -8.01 10.58 -5.88
N SER A 73 -8.62 9.94 -6.88
CA SER A 73 -9.85 10.38 -7.53
C SER A 73 -11.12 9.90 -6.81
N ASN A 74 -12.24 10.58 -7.00
CA ASN A 74 -13.52 10.20 -6.39
C ASN A 74 -14.38 9.39 -7.37
N ILE A 75 -13.86 8.25 -7.82
CA ILE A 75 -14.48 7.36 -8.81
C ILE A 75 -14.57 5.93 -8.27
N ALA A 76 -15.48 5.13 -8.81
CA ALA A 76 -15.75 3.77 -8.33
C ALA A 76 -14.51 2.86 -8.31
N SER A 77 -13.61 2.98 -9.28
CA SER A 77 -12.36 2.18 -9.33
C SER A 77 -11.36 2.51 -8.22
N ASN A 78 -11.49 3.68 -7.59
CA ASN A 78 -10.70 4.07 -6.42
C ASN A 78 -11.42 3.72 -5.10
N ILE A 79 -12.58 3.06 -5.12
CA ILE A 79 -13.33 2.69 -3.91
C ILE A 79 -13.24 1.20 -3.64
N VAL A 80 -12.96 0.86 -2.38
CA VAL A 80 -12.88 -0.52 -1.89
C VAL A 80 -13.68 -0.73 -0.62
N VAL A 81 -14.10 -1.97 -0.42
CA VAL A 81 -14.70 -2.45 0.82
C VAL A 81 -13.60 -2.89 1.77
N SER A 82 -13.54 -2.26 2.94
CA SER A 82 -12.50 -2.49 3.95
C SER A 82 -13.12 -2.84 5.30
N CYS A 83 -12.47 -3.74 6.06
CA CYS A 83 -12.79 -3.92 7.47
C CYS A 83 -12.32 -2.69 8.29
N PRO A 84 -12.95 -2.39 9.44
CA PRO A 84 -12.55 -1.28 10.30
C PRO A 84 -11.06 -1.30 10.68
N ASP A 85 -10.49 -2.48 10.88
CA ASP A 85 -9.07 -2.65 11.22
C ASP A 85 -8.15 -2.24 10.07
N CYS A 86 -8.42 -2.71 8.86
CA CYS A 86 -7.62 -2.35 7.69
C CYS A 86 -7.76 -0.86 7.37
N ASN A 87 -8.99 -0.31 7.44
CA ASN A 87 -9.21 1.11 7.20
C ASN A 87 -8.44 1.98 8.20
N ARG A 88 -8.47 1.62 9.49
CA ARG A 88 -7.74 2.33 10.56
C ARG A 88 -6.22 2.23 10.39
N ARG A 89 -5.69 1.05 10.05
CA ARG A 89 -4.25 0.84 9.82
C ARG A 89 -3.74 1.55 8.57
N LYS A 90 -4.56 1.63 7.52
CA LYS A 90 -4.24 2.38 6.30
C LYS A 90 -4.21 3.87 6.60
N SER A 91 -5.28 4.41 7.19
CA SER A 91 -5.41 5.83 7.51
C SER A 91 -4.95 6.71 6.32
N SER A 92 -4.09 7.69 6.57
CA SER A 92 -3.53 8.57 5.55
C SER A 92 -2.32 7.99 4.81
N ARG A 93 -1.85 6.76 5.07
CA ARG A 93 -0.57 6.22 4.58
C ARG A 93 -0.50 6.03 3.06
N HIS A 94 0.72 5.89 2.54
CA HIS A 94 0.93 5.54 1.14
C HIS A 94 0.41 4.13 0.87
N VAL A 95 -0.40 3.99 -0.18
CA VAL A 95 -1.15 2.77 -0.45
C VAL A 95 -0.24 1.57 -0.74
N ALA A 96 0.87 1.75 -1.46
CA ALA A 96 1.80 0.66 -1.74
C ALA A 96 2.50 0.16 -0.47
N SER A 97 2.84 1.06 0.46
CA SER A 97 3.42 0.69 1.76
C SER A 97 2.41 -0.12 2.59
N PHE A 98 1.15 0.30 2.60
CA PHE A 98 0.09 -0.42 3.29
C PHE A 98 -0.20 -1.80 2.66
N ALA A 99 -0.13 -1.90 1.33
CA ALA A 99 -0.28 -3.16 0.60
C ALA A 99 0.83 -4.16 0.97
N LEU A 100 2.10 -3.73 0.95
CA LEU A 100 3.23 -4.57 1.38
C LEU A 100 3.11 -5.01 2.84
N GLU A 101 2.75 -4.10 3.75
CA GLU A 101 2.55 -4.46 5.16
C GLU A 101 1.42 -5.47 5.32
N THR A 102 0.31 -5.28 4.61
CA THR A 102 -0.83 -6.20 4.71
C THR A 102 -0.49 -7.57 4.15
N LEU A 103 0.24 -7.62 3.03
CA LEU A 103 0.79 -8.85 2.47
C LEU A 103 1.72 -9.54 3.48
N ALA A 104 2.68 -8.82 4.06
CA ALA A 104 3.61 -9.38 5.06
C ALA A 104 2.89 -9.87 6.33
N ARG A 105 1.85 -9.16 6.78
CA ARG A 105 1.09 -9.51 8.00
C ARG A 105 0.17 -10.70 7.80
N THR A 106 -0.50 -10.78 6.66
CA THR A 106 -1.57 -11.77 6.43
C THR A 106 -1.08 -12.97 5.63
N GLY A 107 -0.01 -12.81 4.86
CA GLY A 107 0.44 -13.79 3.86
C GLY A 107 -0.49 -13.91 2.65
N ILE A 108 -1.51 -13.05 2.53
CA ILE A 108 -2.54 -13.13 1.49
C ILE A 108 -2.30 -12.03 0.45
N GLU A 109 -2.00 -12.43 -0.79
CA GLU A 109 -1.99 -11.53 -1.93
C GLU A 109 -3.39 -11.43 -2.53
N THR A 110 -4.12 -10.39 -2.15
CA THR A 110 -5.45 -10.11 -2.73
C THR A 110 -5.31 -9.49 -4.12
N THR A 111 -6.39 -9.54 -4.91
CA THR A 111 -6.44 -8.89 -6.23
C THR A 111 -6.18 -7.38 -6.13
N LEU A 112 -6.64 -6.74 -5.05
CA LEU A 112 -6.36 -5.34 -4.76
C LEU A 112 -4.88 -5.10 -4.46
N ILE A 113 -4.27 -5.92 -3.61
CA ILE A 113 -2.85 -5.81 -3.27
C ILE A 113 -2.01 -5.96 -4.52
N GLN A 114 -2.24 -7.01 -5.31
CA GLN A 114 -1.54 -7.23 -6.57
C GLN A 114 -1.68 -6.01 -7.49
N ARG A 115 -2.92 -5.52 -7.71
CA ARG A 115 -3.18 -4.33 -8.54
C ARG A 115 -2.42 -3.10 -8.04
N VAL A 116 -2.39 -2.86 -6.73
CA VAL A 116 -1.68 -1.72 -6.14
C VAL A 116 -0.18 -1.88 -6.35
N LEU A 117 0.41 -3.04 -6.03
CA LEU A 117 1.85 -3.25 -6.15
C LEU A 117 2.31 -3.11 -7.61
N THR A 118 1.56 -3.66 -8.56
CA THR A 118 1.81 -3.49 -9.99
C THR A 118 1.69 -2.03 -10.42
N HIS A 119 0.66 -1.30 -9.97
CA HIS A 119 0.48 0.11 -10.34
C HIS A 119 1.63 1.01 -9.89
N PHE A 120 2.19 0.76 -8.70
CA PHE A 120 3.35 1.50 -8.19
C PHE A 120 4.69 0.89 -8.62
N ASN A 121 4.69 -0.09 -9.52
CA ASN A 121 5.87 -0.82 -9.99
C ASN A 121 6.76 -1.33 -8.85
N VAL A 122 6.12 -1.77 -7.74
CA VAL A 122 6.80 -2.31 -6.58
C VAL A 122 7.07 -3.79 -6.85
N GLN A 123 8.31 -4.08 -7.27
CA GLN A 123 8.79 -5.47 -7.34
C GLN A 123 9.01 -5.95 -5.91
N GLY A 124 8.13 -6.82 -5.41
CA GLY A 124 8.21 -7.41 -4.08
C GLY A 124 9.48 -8.25 -3.92
N ARG A 125 10.61 -7.62 -3.59
CA ARG A 125 11.72 -8.35 -2.97
C ARG A 125 11.35 -8.58 -1.52
N VAL A 126 10.58 -9.64 -1.28
CA VAL A 126 10.53 -10.24 0.05
C VAL A 126 11.94 -10.72 0.31
N GLN A 127 12.69 -10.05 1.18
CA GLN A 127 13.91 -10.61 1.73
C GLN A 127 13.48 -11.83 2.56
N ARG A 128 13.55 -13.02 1.95
CA ARG A 128 12.99 -14.25 2.53
C ARG A 128 13.78 -14.68 3.78
N HIS A 129 15.06 -14.33 3.85
CA HIS A 129 15.94 -14.63 4.97
C HIS A 129 16.92 -13.46 5.16
N PHE A 130 17.05 -12.97 6.40
CA PHE A 130 18.13 -12.03 6.79
C PHE A 130 19.34 -12.80 7.34
N PHE A 131 19.12 -14.02 7.82
CA PHE A 131 20.15 -14.96 8.24
C PHE A 131 19.63 -16.37 7.94
N GLU A 132 20.13 -17.01 6.88
CA GLU A 132 20.23 -18.47 6.79
C GLU A 132 21.22 -18.81 5.69
N ASP A 133 22.26 -19.52 6.10
CA ASP A 133 23.44 -19.87 5.33
C ASP A 133 23.14 -20.85 4.19
N ALA A 134 24.04 -20.81 3.20
CA ALA A 134 24.33 -21.83 2.19
C ALA A 134 23.67 -21.71 0.79
N GLU A 135 24.56 -21.37 -0.15
CA GLU A 135 24.62 -21.83 -1.54
C GLU A 135 23.57 -21.28 -2.54
N ALA A 136 23.50 -19.97 -2.66
CA ALA A 136 23.30 -19.39 -3.98
C ALA A 136 24.68 -19.20 -4.62
N SER A 137 24.98 -20.01 -5.64
CA SER A 137 26.15 -19.87 -6.52
C SER A 137 26.09 -18.53 -7.24
N PHE A 138 26.60 -17.49 -6.60
CA PHE A 138 26.98 -16.26 -7.26
C PHE A 138 28.34 -16.50 -7.92
N GLU A 139 28.35 -16.55 -9.25
CA GLU A 139 29.59 -16.37 -10.01
C GLU A 139 30.24 -15.06 -9.53
N PRO A 140 31.49 -15.09 -9.03
CA PRO A 140 32.14 -13.89 -8.54
C PRO A 140 32.29 -12.89 -9.68
N PHE A 141 31.95 -11.63 -9.41
CA PHE A 141 32.40 -10.53 -10.26
C PHE A 141 33.93 -10.49 -10.18
N VAL A 142 34.59 -11.01 -11.21
CA VAL A 142 36.05 -10.96 -11.35
C VAL A 142 36.43 -9.51 -11.62
N LEU A 143 36.92 -8.84 -10.58
CA LEU A 143 37.74 -7.64 -10.75
C LEU A 143 39.02 -8.09 -11.46
N THR A 144 39.09 -7.90 -12.76
CA THR A 144 40.35 -8.04 -13.49
C THR A 144 41.27 -6.91 -13.04
N ASN A 145 42.45 -7.29 -12.55
CA ASN A 145 43.54 -6.37 -12.23
C ASN A 145 44.10 -5.78 -13.53
N ASP A 146 43.41 -4.78 -14.10
CA ASP A 146 44.07 -3.82 -14.96
C ASP A 146 44.47 -2.64 -14.07
N GLU A 147 45.75 -2.60 -13.69
CA GLU A 147 46.36 -1.47 -13.01
C GLU A 147 46.40 -0.25 -13.96
N PRO A 148 45.83 0.92 -13.58
CA PRO A 148 46.33 2.18 -14.09
C PRO A 148 47.45 2.66 -13.17
N GLU A 149 48.66 2.73 -13.72
CA GLU A 149 49.84 3.32 -13.10
C GLU A 149 49.58 4.75 -12.57
N GLY A 150 50.02 4.99 -11.33
CA GLY A 150 50.52 6.30 -10.86
C GLY A 150 49.50 7.34 -10.41
N ASP A 151 49.35 7.52 -9.09
CA ASP A 151 49.81 8.73 -8.38
C ASP A 151 49.64 8.50 -6.86
N THR A 152 50.70 8.70 -6.08
CA THR A 152 50.63 8.66 -4.61
C THR A 152 50.49 10.06 -4.06
N PRO A 153 49.38 10.37 -3.36
CA PRO A 153 49.42 11.33 -2.26
C PRO A 153 49.39 10.58 -0.94
N THR A 154 50.50 10.69 -0.20
CA THR A 154 50.60 10.34 1.22
C THR A 154 49.64 11.19 2.03
N ASP A 155 48.67 10.58 2.71
CA ASP A 155 47.98 11.18 3.85
C ASP A 155 47.95 10.13 4.99
N GLU A 156 49.02 10.12 5.79
CA GLU A 156 48.97 9.50 7.10
C GLU A 156 47.95 10.25 7.98
N PRO A 157 47.05 9.56 8.70
CA PRO A 157 46.07 10.23 9.54
C PRO A 157 46.76 10.91 10.74
N HIS A 158 46.49 12.21 10.92
CA HIS A 158 46.96 12.96 12.08
C HIS A 158 46.39 12.38 13.39
N PRO A 159 47.22 12.17 14.43
CA PRO A 159 46.74 11.71 15.73
C PRO A 159 45.94 12.83 16.41
N GLY A 160 44.61 12.77 16.35
CA GLY A 160 43.73 13.71 17.04
C GLY A 160 42.38 13.98 16.39
N GLU A 161 42.11 13.48 15.18
CA GLU A 161 40.82 13.69 14.53
C GLU A 161 39.78 12.67 15.03
N VAL A 162 38.79 13.16 15.77
CA VAL A 162 37.63 12.37 16.21
C VAL A 162 36.67 12.24 15.02
N PRO A 163 36.35 11.02 14.55
CA PRO A 163 35.42 10.84 13.43
C PRO A 163 34.00 11.33 13.77
N PRO A 164 33.23 11.78 12.75
CA PRO A 164 32.08 12.67 12.93
C PRO A 164 30.79 11.91 13.29
N TYR A 165 30.89 10.93 14.18
CA TYR A 165 29.71 10.24 14.68
C TYR A 165 29.65 10.43 16.20
N ARG A 166 28.76 11.34 16.62
CA ARG A 166 28.25 11.41 17.99
C ARG A 166 26.96 10.59 18.07
N TRP A 167 26.89 9.69 19.05
CA TRP A 167 25.67 9.03 19.52
C TRP A 167 24.91 9.94 20.49
#